data_AF-A0A660ZE90-F1
#
_entry.id   AF-A0A660ZE90-F1
#
_cell.length_a   1.000
_cell.length_b   1.000
_cell.length_c   1.000
_cell.angle_alpha   90.00
_cell.angle_beta   90.00
_cell.angle_gamma   90.00
#
_symmetry.space_group_name_H-M   'P 1'
#
loop_
_entity.id
_entity.type
_entity.pdbx_description
1 polymer ?
#
loop_
_entity_poly.entity_id
_entity_poly.type
_entity_poly.pdbx_seq_one_letter_code
_entity_poly.pdbx_strand_id
1 'polypeptide(L)'
;MELFSIDKQAILLLSAYFGDSGNKNVDPLTPTEYGRFADWLLNNSMRPGDLLSGNLHEKLKDLSDKKITLSRLKQLLSRGASMSLSIEKWDRTGSWVLT
;
A
#
# COMPACT_ATOMS: atom_id res chain seq x y z
N MET A 1 8.30 14.78 -14.40
CA MET A 1 7.87 13.42 -14.03
C MET A 1 6.97 13.57 -12.83
N GLU A 2 5.65 13.44 -12.99
CA GLU A 2 4.76 13.39 -11.83
C GLU A 2 5.04 12.08 -11.08
N LEU A 3 5.96 12.16 -10.11
CA LEU A 3 6.10 11.13 -9.09
C LEU A 3 4.72 10.93 -8.47
N PHE A 4 4.17 9.73 -8.65
CA PHE A 4 2.89 9.29 -8.10
C PHE A 4 2.57 9.98 -6.77
N SER A 5 1.37 10.54 -6.61
CA SER A 5 0.97 11.13 -5.33
C SER A 5 1.18 10.12 -4.20
N ILE A 6 1.55 10.60 -3.01
CA ILE A 6 1.83 9.74 -1.86
C ILE A 6 0.66 8.81 -1.52
N ASP A 7 -0.57 9.22 -1.84
CA ASP A 7 -1.76 8.37 -1.77
C ASP A 7 -1.71 7.20 -2.75
N LYS A 8 -1.44 7.45 -4.03
CA LYS A 8 -1.34 6.37 -5.04
C LYS A 8 -0.23 5.39 -4.67
N GLN A 9 0.88 5.89 -4.12
CA GLN A 9 1.97 5.03 -3.65
C GLN A 9 1.52 4.11 -2.50
N ALA A 10 0.83 4.67 -1.50
CA ALA A 10 0.31 3.89 -0.40
C ALA A 10 -0.70 2.84 -0.87
N ILE A 11 -1.60 3.20 -1.78
CA ILE A 11 -2.58 2.27 -2.37
C ILE A 11 -1.87 1.12 -3.08
N LEU A 12 -0.89 1.42 -3.94
CA LEU A 12 -0.11 0.40 -4.64
C LEU A 12 0.65 -0.50 -3.65
N LEU A 13 1.25 0.05 -2.59
CA LEU A 13 1.93 -0.75 -1.58
C LEU A 13 1.01 -1.76 -0.89
N LEU A 14 -0.24 -1.37 -0.71
CA LEU A 14 -1.26 -2.17 -0.04
C LEU A 14 -1.91 -3.20 -0.97
N SER A 15 -2.16 -2.88 -2.24
CA SER A 15 -2.99 -3.69 -3.14
C SER A 15 -2.25 -4.31 -4.32
N ALA A 16 -1.02 -3.90 -4.63
CA ALA A 16 -0.29 -4.39 -5.79
C ALA A 16 0.71 -5.51 -5.43
N TYR A 17 0.88 -6.42 -6.38
CA TYR A 17 2.00 -7.36 -6.39
C TYR A 17 3.18 -6.69 -7.09
N PHE A 18 4.26 -6.48 -6.35
CA PHE A 18 5.57 -6.17 -6.89
C PHE A 18 6.28 -7.50 -7.13
N GLY A 19 7.08 -7.61 -8.20
CA GLY A 19 7.63 -8.89 -8.66
C GLY A 19 8.48 -9.66 -7.62
N ASP A 20 9.20 -10.68 -8.08
CA ASP A 20 9.90 -11.71 -7.28
C ASP A 20 10.87 -11.21 -6.18
N SER A 21 11.10 -9.90 -6.10
CA SER A 21 11.95 -9.17 -5.14
C SER A 21 11.21 -8.55 -3.95
N GLY A 22 9.89 -8.70 -3.84
CA GLY A 22 9.10 -8.30 -2.66
C GLY A 22 8.79 -9.51 -1.80
N ASN A 23 9.16 -9.46 -0.52
CA ASN A 23 8.87 -10.46 0.51
C ASN A 23 7.57 -11.26 0.21
N LYS A 24 7.70 -12.48 -0.33
CA LYS A 24 6.58 -13.37 -0.74
C LYS A 24 5.62 -13.73 0.39
N ASN A 25 5.92 -13.28 1.61
CA ASN A 25 5.28 -13.74 2.83
C ASN A 25 3.92 -13.08 3.11
N VAL A 26 3.54 -12.04 2.35
CA VAL A 26 2.27 -11.33 2.60
C VAL A 26 1.54 -10.98 1.32
N ASP A 27 0.35 -11.54 1.17
CA ASP A 27 -0.59 -11.21 0.11
C ASP A 27 -1.07 -9.76 0.23
N PRO A 28 -1.00 -8.97 -0.86
CA PRO A 28 -1.68 -7.69 -0.99
C PRO A 28 -3.16 -7.77 -0.59
N LEU A 29 -3.71 -6.63 -0.21
CA LEU A 29 -5.13 -6.52 0.10
C LEU A 29 -5.94 -6.81 -1.16
N THR A 30 -6.90 -7.73 -1.03
CA THR A 30 -7.93 -7.93 -2.05
C THR A 30 -8.79 -6.67 -2.20
N PRO A 31 -9.49 -6.47 -3.34
CA PRO A 31 -10.36 -5.30 -3.51
C PRO A 31 -11.38 -5.11 -2.38
N THR A 32 -11.93 -6.20 -1.85
CA THR A 32 -12.88 -6.18 -0.73
C THR A 32 -12.21 -5.78 0.59
N GLU A 33 -10.99 -6.26 0.85
CA GLU A 33 -10.22 -5.86 2.04
C GLU A 33 -9.82 -4.39 1.97
N TYR A 34 -9.32 -3.96 0.81
CA TYR A 34 -8.95 -2.56 0.60
C TYR A 34 -10.18 -1.65 0.72
N GLY A 35 -11.34 -2.03 0.18
CA GLY A 35 -12.58 -1.26 0.32
C GLY A 35 -12.95 -1.02 1.79
N ARG A 36 -12.94 -2.06 2.62
CA ARG A 36 -13.19 -1.93 4.08
C ARG A 36 -12.15 -1.06 4.76
N PHE A 37 -10.89 -1.20 4.38
CA PHE A 37 -9.81 -0.40 4.94
C PHE A 37 -9.92 1.08 4.52
N ALA A 38 -10.31 1.34 3.28
CA ALA A 38 -10.54 2.69 2.76
C ALA A 38 -11.72 3.37 3.47
N ASP A 39 -12.82 2.64 3.72
CA ASP A 39 -13.93 3.14 4.53
C ASP A 39 -13.48 3.47 5.96
N TRP A 40 -12.65 2.62 6.55
CA TRP A 40 -12.09 2.89 7.88
C TRP A 40 -11.17 4.12 7.87
N LEU A 41 -10.31 4.29 6.86
CA LEU A 41 -9.46 5.48 6.71
C LEU A 41 -10.32 6.74 6.61
N LEU A 42 -11.37 6.70 5.79
CA LEU A 42 -12.29 7.83 5.62
C LEU A 42 -13.01 8.19 6.93
N ASN A 43 -13.50 7.20 7.67
CA ASN A 43 -14.13 7.39 8.97
C ASN A 43 -13.18 8.01 10.01
N ASN A 44 -11.87 7.78 9.87
CA ASN A 44 -10.84 8.38 10.72
C ASN A 44 -10.25 9.67 10.13
N SER A 45 -10.83 10.23 9.06
CA SER A 45 -10.32 11.40 8.35
C SER A 45 -8.84 11.26 7.92
N MET A 46 -8.41 10.04 7.62
CA MET A 46 -7.05 9.73 7.17
C MET A 46 -7.02 9.45 5.67
N ARG A 47 -5.91 9.81 5.04
CA ARG A 47 -5.63 9.49 3.64
C ARG A 47 -4.67 8.30 3.55
N PRO A 48 -4.68 7.54 2.44
CA PRO A 48 -3.73 6.44 2.26
C PRO A 48 -2.27 6.89 2.39
N GLY A 49 -1.91 8.07 1.87
CA GLY A 49 -0.56 8.62 1.97
C GLY A 49 -0.12 8.96 3.38
N ASP A 50 -1.07 9.21 4.30
CA ASP A 50 -0.75 9.41 5.71
C ASP A 50 -0.17 8.14 6.34
N LEU A 51 -0.42 6.96 5.77
CA LEU A 51 0.18 5.71 6.23
C LEU A 51 1.68 5.64 5.92
N LEU A 52 2.18 6.43 4.97
CA LEU A 52 3.61 6.47 4.66
C LEU A 52 4.38 7.42 5.59
N SER A 53 3.67 8.20 6.42
CA SER A 53 4.25 9.24 7.26
C SER A 53 3.84 9.07 8.72
N GLY A 54 4.80 9.15 9.65
CA GLY A 54 4.53 9.08 11.09
C GLY A 54 4.37 7.65 11.63
N ASN A 55 3.81 7.53 12.84
CA ASN A 55 3.76 6.26 13.57
C ASN A 55 2.54 5.42 13.18
N LEU A 56 2.77 4.40 12.34
CA LEU A 56 1.72 3.48 11.88
C LEU A 56 0.97 2.79 13.03
N HIS A 57 1.66 2.48 14.13
CA HIS A 57 1.07 1.78 15.26
C HIS A 57 0.04 2.64 15.99
N GLU A 58 0.30 3.95 16.11
CA GLU A 58 -0.63 4.87 16.75
C GLU A 58 -1.84 5.13 15.86
N LYS A 59 -1.62 5.29 14.55
CA LYS A 59 -2.69 5.52 13.57
C LYS A 59 -3.65 4.34 13.48
N LEU A 60 -3.13 3.12 13.49
CA LEU A 60 -3.90 1.89 13.28
C LEU A 60 -4.28 1.19 14.60
N LYS A 61 -4.15 1.85 15.75
CA LYS A 61 -4.49 1.27 17.06
C LYS A 61 -5.98 0.90 17.17
N ASP A 62 -6.83 1.69 16.53
CA ASP A 62 -8.29 1.55 16.55
C ASP A 62 -8.80 0.68 15.40
N LEU A 63 -7.90 0.12 14.58
CA LEU A 63 -8.25 -0.81 13.51
C LEU A 63 -8.60 -2.17 14.14
N SER A 64 -9.89 -2.52 14.10
CA SER A 64 -10.39 -3.80 14.57
C SER A 64 -10.92 -4.62 13.38
N ASP A 65 -10.04 -5.32 12.68
CA ASP A 65 -10.41 -6.26 11.62
C ASP A 65 -9.68 -7.60 11.79
N LYS A 66 -10.36 -8.71 11.51
CA LYS A 66 -9.81 -10.07 11.63
C LYS A 66 -8.79 -10.39 10.54
N LYS A 67 -8.89 -9.77 9.36
CA LYS A 67 -8.03 -10.05 8.19
C LYS A 67 -6.99 -8.96 7.93
N ILE A 68 -7.29 -7.73 8.33
CA ILE A 68 -6.43 -6.56 8.11
C ILE A 68 -5.70 -6.23 9.41
N THR A 69 -4.62 -6.97 9.68
CA THR A 69 -3.83 -6.78 10.90
C THR A 69 -2.72 -5.74 10.70
N LEU A 70 -2.33 -5.06 11.79
CA LEU A 70 -1.23 -4.10 11.79
C LEU A 70 0.08 -4.71 11.25
N SER A 71 0.37 -5.96 11.61
CA SER A 71 1.55 -6.68 11.13
C SER A 71 1.54 -6.86 9.61
N ARG A 72 0.37 -7.24 9.05
CA ARG A 72 0.18 -7.36 7.60
C ARG A 72 0.40 -6.03 6.91
N LEU A 73 -0.24 -4.96 7.38
CA LEU A 73 -0.10 -3.61 6.81
C LEU A 73 1.34 -3.10 6.85
N LYS A 74 2.04 -3.27 7.99
CA LYS A 74 3.47 -2.90 8.11
C LYS A 74 4.33 -3.63 7.11
N GLN A 75 4.13 -4.94 6.95
CA GLN A 75 4.87 -5.73 5.97
C GLN A 75 4.57 -5.25 4.55
N LEU A 76 3.30 -4.99 4.21
CA LEU A 76 2.91 -4.48 2.89
C LEU A 76 3.58 -3.12 2.58
N LEU A 77 3.54 -2.18 3.53
CA LEU A 77 4.11 -0.82 3.40
C LEU A 77 5.65 -0.81 3.41
N SER A 78 6.30 -1.74 4.11
CA SER A 78 7.77 -1.86 4.13
C SER A 78 8.38 -2.26 2.78
N ARG A 79 7.56 -2.69 1.82
CA ARG A 79 7.99 -3.07 0.46
C ARG A 79 8.21 -1.87 -0.47
N GLY A 80 8.31 -0.66 0.06
CA GLY A 80 8.64 0.57 -0.68
C GLY A 80 9.83 0.42 -1.63
N ALA A 81 10.89 -0.27 -1.19
CA ALA A 81 12.04 -0.55 -2.05
C ALA A 81 11.70 -1.46 -3.24
N SER A 82 10.94 -2.54 -3.02
CA SER A 82 10.48 -3.44 -4.09
C SER A 82 9.51 -2.76 -5.06
N MET A 83 8.70 -1.81 -4.57
CA MET A 83 7.83 -0.97 -5.40
C MET A 83 8.65 -0.03 -6.27
N SER A 84 9.63 0.70 -5.72
CA SER A 84 10.50 1.60 -6.50
C SER A 84 11.15 0.86 -7.66
N LEU A 85 11.72 -0.33 -7.38
CA LEU A 85 12.35 -1.18 -8.39
C LEU A 85 11.36 -1.68 -9.46
N SER A 86 10.13 -2.00 -9.07
CA SER A 86 9.09 -2.47 -10.00
C SER A 86 8.59 -1.34 -10.89
N ILE A 87 8.43 -0.13 -10.34
CA ILE A 87 8.04 1.07 -11.09
C ILE A 87 9.15 1.44 -12.08
N GLU A 88 10.42 1.46 -11.65
CA GLU A 88 11.56 1.70 -12.55
C GLU A 88 11.63 0.66 -13.68
N LYS A 89 11.29 -0.60 -13.38
CA LYS A 89 11.21 -1.64 -14.41
C LYS A 89 10.07 -1.37 -15.39
N TRP A 90 8.88 -1.01 -14.90
CA TRP A 90 7.72 -0.68 -15.74
C TRP A 90 7.99 0.54 -16.62
N ASP A 91 8.58 1.59 -16.07
CA ASP A 91 9.02 2.80 -16.79
C ASP A 91 10.01 2.45 -17.91
N ARG A 92 11.02 1.64 -17.61
CA ARG A 92 12.01 1.18 -18.61
C ARG A 92 11.42 0.28 -19.70
N THR A 93 10.33 -0.44 -19.41
CA THR A 93 9.68 -1.34 -20.39
C THR A 93 8.58 -0.67 -21.21
N GLY A 94 8.19 0.58 -20.91
CA GLY A 94 7.15 1.29 -21.66
C GLY A 94 5.74 0.66 -21.56
N SER A 95 5.52 -0.29 -20.65
CA SER A 95 4.19 -0.83 -20.35
C SER A 95 3.43 0.16 -19.46
N TRP A 96 2.72 1.08 -20.10
CA TRP A 96 1.88 2.06 -19.42
C TRP A 96 0.76 1.39 -18.63
N VAL A 97 0.65 1.73 -17.34
CA VAL A 97 -0.57 1.51 -16.57
C VAL A 97 -1.60 2.49 -17.10
N LEU A 98 -2.67 1.98 -17.70
CA LEU A 98 -3.79 2.79 -18.19
C LEU A 98 -4.53 3.35 -16.96
N THR A 99 -4.53 4.68 -16.80
CA THR A 99 -5.35 5.42 -15.82
C THR A 99 -6.71 5.76 -16.40
#